data_AF-A0A532DY26-F1
#
_entry.id   AF-A0A532DY26-F1
#
_cell.length_a   1.000
_cell.length_b   1.000
_cell.length_c   1.000
_cell.angle_alpha   90.00
_cell.angle_beta   90.00
_cell.angle_gamma   90.00
#
_symmetry.space_group_name_H-M   'P 1'
#
loop_
_entity.id
_entity.type
_entity.pdbx_description
1 polymer ?
#
loop_
_entity_poly.entity_id
_entity_poly.type
_entity_poly.pdbx_seq_one_letter_code
_entity_poly.pdbx_strand_id
1 'polypeptide(L)'
;MAKGIVIREAHFPGRAPIEAYGNGGFRFADMSHRGSLLCLPSGIYGWEPADPLALTAADFAKLFNEADKVEILLVGSGKDLRPLPAALRTALKEA
;
A
#
# COMPACT_ATOMS: atom_id res chain seq x y z
N MET A 1 -15.12 -15.75 20.86
CA MET A 1 -14.60 -15.80 19.48
C MET A 1 -15.61 -15.10 18.58
N ALA A 2 -15.31 -13.91 18.06
CA ALA A 2 -16.28 -13.10 17.34
C ALA A 2 -16.53 -13.68 15.94
N LYS A 3 -17.77 -14.16 15.70
CA LYS A 3 -18.29 -14.44 14.36
C LYS A 3 -18.25 -13.14 13.55
N GLY A 4 -17.49 -13.09 12.46
CA GLY A 4 -17.64 -11.99 11.49
C GLY A 4 -16.41 -11.63 10.67
N ILE A 5 -15.20 -12.10 11.00
CA ILE A 5 -14.02 -11.78 10.19
C ILE A 5 -13.90 -12.78 9.05
N VAL A 6 -14.40 -12.42 7.87
CA VAL A 6 -14.10 -13.14 6.62
C VAL A 6 -12.76 -12.60 6.12
N ILE A 7 -11.70 -13.41 6.28
CA ILE A 7 -10.39 -13.11 5.71
C ILE A 7 -10.47 -13.41 4.22
N ARG A 8 -10.53 -12.38 3.40
CA ARG A 8 -10.38 -12.47 1.94
C ARG A 8 -8.92 -12.22 1.58
N GLU A 9 -8.50 -12.78 0.46
CA GLU A 9 -7.25 -12.35 -0.18
C GLU A 9 -7.25 -10.82 -0.25
N ALA A 10 -6.16 -10.18 0.17
CA ALA A 10 -6.08 -8.73 0.30
C ALA A 10 -5.96 -8.08 -1.08
N HIS A 11 -6.99 -8.24 -1.90
CA HIS A 11 -7.09 -7.71 -3.24
C HIS A 11 -8.53 -7.26 -3.49
N PHE A 12 -8.70 -5.96 -3.74
CA PHE A 12 -9.91 -5.41 -4.30
C PHE A 12 -9.63 -4.99 -5.74
N PRO A 13 -10.39 -5.48 -6.73
CA PRO A 13 -10.14 -5.16 -8.14
C PRO A 13 -10.47 -3.69 -8.42
N GLY A 14 -9.55 -2.98 -9.05
CA GLY A 14 -9.68 -1.55 -9.33
C GLY A 14 -9.41 -0.66 -8.12
N ARG A 15 -9.94 0.57 -8.16
CA ARG A 15 -9.66 1.61 -7.17
C ARG A 15 -10.92 2.00 -6.42
N ALA A 16 -10.76 2.28 -5.13
CA ALA A 16 -11.81 2.81 -4.26
C ALA A 16 -11.24 3.96 -3.41
N PRO A 17 -12.07 4.94 -3.05
CA PRO A 17 -11.68 5.95 -2.07
C PRO A 17 -11.33 5.30 -0.72
N ILE A 18 -10.33 5.85 -0.04
CA ILE A 18 -10.10 5.55 1.38
C ILE A 18 -11.11 6.36 2.19
N GLU A 19 -12.02 5.67 2.87
CA GLU A 19 -13.09 6.28 3.66
C GLU A 19 -12.65 6.59 5.10
N ALA A 20 -11.77 5.75 5.66
CA ALA A 20 -11.19 5.95 6.98
C ALA A 20 -9.82 5.29 7.12
N TYR A 21 -9.01 5.83 8.01
CA TYR A 21 -7.76 5.23 8.47
C TYR A 21 -7.67 5.32 10.01
N GLY A 22 -6.90 4.43 10.62
CA GLY A 22 -6.74 4.36 12.08
C GLY A 22 -6.74 2.93 12.60
N ASN A 23 -6.46 2.75 13.89
CA ASN A 23 -6.40 1.42 14.52
C ASN A 23 -5.51 0.39 13.78
N GLY A 24 -4.47 0.87 13.07
CA GLY A 24 -3.57 0.03 12.29
C GLY A 24 -4.14 -0.48 10.96
N GLY A 25 -5.14 0.18 10.38
CA GLY A 25 -5.74 -0.23 9.11
C GLY A 25 -6.49 0.87 8.38
N PHE A 26 -7.22 0.44 7.35
CA PHE A 26 -7.96 1.28 6.41
C PHE A 26 -9.35 0.71 6.14
N ARG A 27 -10.30 1.59 5.80
CA ARG A 27 -11.62 1.24 5.29
C ARG A 27 -11.83 1.83 3.90
N PHE A 28 -12.41 1.02 3.01
CA PHE A 28 -12.69 1.36 1.63
C PHE A 28 -13.70 0.37 1.06
N ALA A 29 -14.61 0.80 0.19
CA ALA A 29 -15.55 -0.07 -0.51
C ALA A 29 -16.33 -1.03 0.42
N ASP A 30 -16.79 -0.52 1.57
CA ASP A 30 -17.45 -1.29 2.64
C ASP A 30 -16.58 -2.41 3.26
N MET A 31 -15.28 -2.43 2.98
CA MET A 31 -14.30 -3.38 3.50
C MET A 31 -13.42 -2.73 4.58
N SER A 32 -12.86 -3.57 5.46
CA SER A 32 -11.84 -3.18 6.42
C SER A 32 -10.59 -4.03 6.20
N HIS A 33 -9.44 -3.38 6.08
CA HIS A 33 -8.14 -4.03 5.98
C HIS A 33 -7.24 -3.58 7.13
N ARG A 34 -6.54 -4.52 7.76
CA ARG A 34 -5.53 -4.22 8.79
C ARG A 34 -4.15 -4.38 8.16
N GLY A 35 -3.27 -3.40 8.37
CA GLY A 35 -1.97 -3.32 7.74
C GLY A 35 -1.91 -2.26 6.65
N SER A 36 -0.80 -2.23 5.94
CA SER A 36 -0.55 -1.27 4.87
C SER A 36 -1.18 -1.73 3.56
N LEU A 37 -1.40 -0.79 2.65
CA LEU A 37 -1.99 -1.05 1.34
C LEU A 37 -1.09 -0.51 0.23
N LEU A 38 -1.11 -1.17 -0.92
CA LEU A 38 -0.68 -0.63 -2.21
C LEU A 38 -1.93 -0.38 -3.06
N CYS A 39 -2.28 0.90 -3.24
CA CYS A 39 -3.39 1.33 -4.08
C CYS A 39 -2.87 1.62 -5.49
N LEU A 40 -3.17 0.73 -6.41
CA LEU A 40 -2.58 0.63 -7.74
C LEU A 40 -3.70 0.74 -8.82
N PRO A 41 -3.42 1.22 -10.04
CA PRO A 41 -4.36 1.16 -11.16
C PRO A 41 -5.10 -0.18 -11.32
N SER A 42 -4.41 -1.30 -11.10
CA SER A 42 -4.99 -2.65 -11.20
C SER A 42 -5.85 -3.05 -9.99
N GLY A 43 -5.64 -2.48 -8.82
CA GLY A 43 -6.27 -2.96 -7.60
C GLY A 43 -5.78 -2.29 -6.32
N ILE A 44 -6.48 -2.53 -5.22
CA ILE A 44 -5.97 -2.28 -3.87
C ILE A 44 -5.45 -3.60 -3.31
N TYR A 45 -4.16 -3.63 -2.99
CA TYR A 45 -3.46 -4.80 -2.47
C TYR A 45 -3.07 -4.62 -1.01
N GLY A 46 -3.18 -5.68 -0.21
CA GLY A 46 -2.47 -5.76 1.06
C GLY A 46 -0.97 -5.68 0.81
N TRP A 47 -0.29 -4.86 1.61
CA TRP A 47 1.13 -4.61 1.45
C TRP A 47 1.84 -4.79 2.78
N GLU A 48 2.78 -5.72 2.80
CA GLU A 48 3.59 -6.05 3.98
C GLU A 48 5.06 -6.06 3.54
N PRO A 49 5.74 -4.91 3.60
CA PRO A 49 7.17 -4.85 3.30
C PRO A 49 7.95 -5.69 4.30
N ALA A 50 9.11 -6.21 3.89
CA ALA A 50 9.93 -7.05 4.76
C ALA A 50 10.38 -6.32 6.03
N ASP A 51 10.70 -5.03 5.90
CA ASP A 51 10.99 -4.13 7.01
C ASP A 51 10.35 -2.74 6.76
N PRO A 52 9.31 -2.35 7.52
CA PRO A 52 8.68 -1.04 7.43
C PRO A 52 9.59 0.16 7.77
N LEU A 53 10.78 -0.09 8.33
CA LEU A 53 11.81 0.92 8.60
C LEU A 53 12.88 0.98 7.49
N ALA A 54 12.99 -0.07 6.67
CA ALA A 54 14.04 -0.22 5.65
C ALA A 54 13.46 -0.62 4.29
N LEU A 55 12.53 0.19 3.78
CA LEU A 55 11.87 -0.05 2.49
C LEU A 55 12.87 -0.11 1.32
N THR A 56 12.69 -1.12 0.47
CA THR A 56 13.52 -1.38 -0.72
C THR A 56 12.67 -1.39 -1.99
N ALA A 57 13.31 -1.33 -3.17
CA ALA A 57 12.59 -1.41 -4.44
C ALA A 57 11.81 -2.73 -4.61
N ALA A 58 12.29 -3.82 -4.00
CA ALA A 58 11.63 -5.12 -4.05
C ALA A 58 10.25 -5.09 -3.36
N ASP A 59 10.09 -4.30 -2.29
CA ASP A 59 8.81 -4.12 -1.60
C ASP A 59 7.75 -3.45 -2.49
N PHE A 60 8.18 -2.76 -3.56
CA PHE A 60 7.32 -2.07 -4.53
C PHE A 60 7.22 -2.80 -5.88
N ALA A 61 7.56 -4.09 -5.94
CA ALA A 61 7.57 -4.84 -7.21
C ALA A 61 6.24 -4.74 -8.00
N LYS A 62 5.08 -4.74 -7.30
CA LYS A 62 3.77 -4.55 -7.95
C LYS A 62 3.62 -3.17 -8.58
N LEU A 63 4.12 -2.12 -7.94
CA LEU A 63 4.12 -0.77 -8.49
C LEU A 63 4.99 -0.72 -9.75
N PHE A 64 6.21 -1.26 -9.68
CA PHE A 64 7.13 -1.23 -10.82
C PHE A 64 6.59 -1.98 -12.05
N ASN A 65 5.77 -3.02 -11.86
CA ASN A 65 5.12 -3.74 -12.96
C ASN A 65 4.08 -2.91 -13.74
N GLU A 66 3.65 -1.77 -13.20
CA GLU A 66 2.69 -0.86 -13.84
C GLU A 66 3.08 0.61 -13.64
N ALA A 67 4.39 0.88 -13.53
CA ALA A 67 4.94 2.22 -13.34
C ALA A 67 4.56 3.17 -14.48
N ASP A 68 4.39 2.64 -15.69
CA ASP A 68 3.92 3.36 -16.88
C ASP A 68 2.54 4.02 -16.72
N LYS A 69 1.78 3.61 -15.68
CA LYS A 69 0.44 4.13 -15.37
C LYS A 69 0.40 4.98 -14.10
N VAL A 70 1.55 5.23 -13.46
CA VAL A 70 1.64 5.94 -12.18
C VAL A 70 2.61 7.10 -12.29
N GLU A 71 2.09 8.33 -12.41
CA GLU A 71 2.91 9.54 -12.43
C GLU A 71 3.30 10.02 -11.03
N ILE A 72 2.46 9.77 -10.03
CA ILE A 72 2.64 10.24 -8.65
C ILE A 72 2.42 9.09 -7.68
N LEU A 73 3.44 8.78 -6.89
CA LEU A 73 3.34 7.87 -5.75
C LEU A 73 3.26 8.68 -4.44
N LEU A 74 2.15 8.53 -3.73
CA LEU A 74 2.02 9.02 -2.35
C LEU A 74 2.37 7.90 -1.38
N VAL A 75 3.42 8.08 -0.58
CA VAL A 75 3.81 7.10 0.44
C VAL A 75 3.44 7.61 1.83
N GLY A 76 2.48 6.93 2.46
CA GLY A 76 2.13 7.17 3.86
C GLY A 76 3.13 6.49 4.80
N SER A 77 3.83 7.27 5.63
CA SER A 77 4.84 6.75 6.58
C SER A 77 4.28 6.41 7.98
N GLY A 78 2.95 6.45 8.13
CA GLY A 78 2.26 6.19 9.40
C GLY A 78 2.09 7.47 10.22
N LYS A 79 2.35 7.39 11.53
CA LYS A 79 2.20 8.52 12.46
C LYS A 79 3.26 9.60 12.27
N ASP A 80 4.46 9.19 11.92
CA ASP A 80 5.62 10.07 11.80
C ASP A 80 6.02 10.20 10.33
N LEU A 81 6.34 11.43 9.91
CA LEU A 81 6.89 11.67 8.58
C LEU A 81 8.29 11.08 8.50
N ARG A 82 8.47 10.07 7.64
CA ARG A 82 9.77 9.42 7.46
C ARG A 82 10.24 9.54 6.01
N PRO A 83 11.46 10.05 5.78
CA PRO A 83 12.03 10.10 4.45
C PRO A 83 12.23 8.68 3.90
N LEU A 84 11.90 8.47 2.61
CA LEU A 84 12.24 7.22 1.93
C LEU A 84 13.76 7.05 1.84
N PRO A 85 14.29 5.81 1.93
CA PRO A 85 15.70 5.54 1.67
C PRO A 85 16.15 6.11 0.32
N ALA A 86 17.37 6.64 0.26
CA ALA A 86 17.87 7.34 -0.94
C ALA A 86 17.86 6.44 -2.18
N ALA A 87 18.31 5.20 -2.04
CA ALA A 87 18.31 4.21 -3.13
C ALA A 87 16.90 3.93 -3.68
N LEU A 88 15.89 3.83 -2.80
CA LEU A 88 14.50 3.66 -3.22
C LEU A 88 13.98 4.89 -3.98
N ARG A 89 14.32 6.10 -3.52
CA ARG A 89 13.93 7.33 -4.24
C ARG A 89 14.55 7.43 -5.62
N THR A 90 15.79 6.98 -5.80
CA THR A 90 16.42 6.92 -7.13
C THR A 90 15.68 5.93 -8.02
N ALA A 91 15.46 4.69 -7.55
CA ALA A 91 14.74 3.68 -8.31
C ALA A 91 13.32 4.12 -8.73
N LEU A 92 12.58 4.79 -7.84
CA LEU A 92 11.24 5.31 -8.15
C LEU A 92 11.24 6.48 -9.16
N LYS A 93 12.35 7.21 -9.31
CA LYS A 93 12.47 8.30 -10.27
C LYS A 93 12.91 7.83 -11.66
N GLU A 94 13.56 6.68 -11.74
CA GLU A 94 14.09 6.09 -12.97
C GLU A 94 13.11 5.15 -13.65
N ALA A 95 12.08 4.69 -12.93
CA ALA A 95 10.99 3.87 -13.45
C ALA A 95 9.96 4.70 -14.21
#